data_AF-A0AAU8N7I6-F1
#
_entry.id   AF-A0AAU8N7I6-F1
#
_cell.length_a   1.000
_cell.length_b   1.000
_cell.length_c   1.000
_cell.angle_alpha   90.00
_cell.angle_beta   90.00
_cell.angle_gamma   90.00
#
_symmetry.space_group_name_H-M   'P 1'
#
loop_
_entity.id
_entity.type
_entity.pdbx_description
1 polymer ?
#
loop_
_entity_poly.entity_id
_entity_poly.type
_entity_poly.pdbx_seq_one_letter_code
_entity_poly.pdbx_strand_id
1 'polypeptide(L)' 'METVKLFEIVNKWCPEMLPFLKPNELDSLIVLRDGLGILEQGDAMEIVQYSICEHQNDVYIQ' A
#
# COMPACT_ATOMS: atom_id res chain seq x y z
N MET A 1 -6.29 -14.19 6.40
CA MET A 1 -6.67 -13.16 5.41
C MET A 1 -7.18 -11.96 6.17
N GLU A 2 -6.40 -10.89 6.12
CA GLU A 2 -6.68 -9.61 6.78
C GLU A 2 -6.74 -8.54 5.70
N THR A 3 -7.70 -7.63 5.79
CA THR A 3 -7.80 -6.49 4.87
C THR A 3 -7.40 -5.24 5.62
N VAL A 4 -6.36 -4.56 5.15
CA VAL A 4 -5.84 -3.32 5.73
C VAL A 4 -5.82 -2.23 4.67
N LYS A 5 -5.76 -0.96 5.11
CA LYS A 5 -5.50 0.14 4.17
C LYS A 5 -4.02 0.21 3.84
N LEU A 6 -3.69 0.70 2.64
CA LEU A 6 -2.30 0.98 2.27
C LEU A 6 -1.65 1.93 3.27
N PHE A 7 -2.41 2.90 3.79
CA PHE A 7 -1.98 3.76 4.89
C PHE A 7 -1.38 2.99 6.08
N GLU A 8 -2.01 1.90 6.52
CA GLU A 8 -1.55 1.14 7.68
C GLU A 8 -0.19 0.48 7.41
N ILE A 9 0.02 0.01 6.17
CA ILE A 9 1.28 -0.58 5.73
C ILE A 9 2.38 0.48 5.67
N VAL A 10 2.11 1.60 5.00
CA VAL A 10 3.07 2.70 4.85
C VAL A 10 3.43 3.28 6.21
N ASN A 11 2.44 3.57 7.04
CA ASN A 11 2.65 4.16 8.37
C ASN A 11 3.52 3.26 9.28
N LYS A 12 3.44 1.94 9.11
CA LYS A 12 4.23 0.98 9.90
C LYS A 12 5.65 0.76 9.36
N TRP A 13 5.81 0.63 8.05
CA TRP A 13 7.07 0.17 7.44
C TRP A 13 7.89 1.26 6.78
N CYS A 14 7.23 2.27 6.21
CA CYS A 14 7.86 3.34 5.42
C CYS A 14 7.13 4.68 5.65
N PRO A 15 7.01 5.17 6.89
CA PRO A 15 6.25 6.38 7.19
C PRO A 15 6.80 7.62 6.46
N GLU A 16 8.08 7.60 6.09
CA GLU A 16 8.71 8.63 5.27
C GLU A 16 8.07 8.79 3.88
N MET A 17 7.36 7.76 3.37
CA MET A 17 6.66 7.82 2.09
C MET A 17 5.30 8.52 2.17
N LEU A 18 4.68 8.62 3.36
CA LEU A 18 3.36 9.24 3.55
C LEU A 18 3.18 10.60 2.84
N PRO A 19 4.10 11.58 2.93
CA PRO A 19 3.92 12.87 2.26
C PRO A 19 4.02 12.81 0.73
N PHE A 20 4.52 11.71 0.16
CA PHE A 20 4.67 11.52 -1.28
C PHE A 20 3.50 10.77 -1.91
N LEU A 21 2.64 10.17 -1.09
CA LEU A 21 1.48 9.40 -1.53
C LEU A 21 0.22 10.24 -1.52
N LYS A 22 -0.66 9.99 -2.48
CA LYS A 22 -1.95 10.68 -2.55
C LYS A 22 -2.94 10.07 -1.56
N PRO A 23 -3.88 10.87 -1.03
CA PRO A 23 -4.90 10.35 -0.10
C PRO A 23 -5.72 9.19 -0.67
N ASN A 24 -5.98 9.18 -1.98
CA ASN A 24 -6.71 8.08 -2.64
C ASN A 24 -5.87 6.80 -2.73
N GLU A 25 -4.57 6.89 -2.99
CA GLU A 25 -3.66 5.75 -2.97
C GLU A 25 -3.58 5.15 -1.55
N LEU A 26 -3.51 5.99 -0.53
CA LEU A 26 -3.48 5.56 0.87
C LEU A 26 -4.77 4.86 1.35
N ASP A 27 -5.91 5.15 0.71
CA ASP A 27 -7.20 4.53 1.04
C ASP A 27 -7.39 3.15 0.39
N SER A 28 -6.44 2.71 -0.45
CA SER A 28 -6.47 1.39 -1.11
C SER A 28 -6.58 0.25 -0.11
N LEU A 29 -7.46 -0.71 -0.38
CA LEU A 29 -7.62 -1.91 0.43
C LEU A 29 -6.68 -3.00 -0.04
N ILE A 30 -5.81 -3.46 0.86
CA ILE A 30 -4.83 -4.51 0.63
C ILE A 30 -5.24 -5.75 1.40
N VAL A 31 -5.35 -6.88 0.71
CA VAL A 31 -5.64 -8.18 1.31
C VAL A 31 -4.34 -8.91 1.61
N LEU A 32 -3.95 -8.96 2.87
CA LEU A 32 -2.81 -9.72 3.36
C LEU A 32 -3.23 -11.15 3.68
N ARG A 33 -2.48 -12.13 3.18
CA ARG A 33 -2.77 -13.56 3.45
C ARG A 33 -2.60 -13.86 4.94
N ASP A 34 -1.44 -13.49 5.48
CA ASP A 34 -0.99 -13.85 6.83
C ASP A 34 -1.09 -12.68 7.83
N GLY A 35 -1.49 -11.50 7.35
CA GLY A 35 -1.75 -10.30 8.15
C GLY A 35 -0.55 -9.35 8.30
N LEU A 36 -0.82 -8.16 8.81
CA LEU A 36 0.16 -7.07 8.96
C LEU A 36 1.23 -7.35 10.03
N GLY A 37 0.96 -8.31 10.93
CA GLY A 37 1.84 -8.67 12.04
C GLY A 37 3.13 -9.37 11.60
N ILE A 38 3.10 -10.11 10.49
CA ILE A 38 4.25 -10.88 9.99
C ILE A 38 4.80 -10.38 8.65
N LEU A 39 4.19 -9.33 8.09
CA LEU A 39 4.67 -8.69 6.87
C LEU A 39 6.11 -8.20 7.08
N GLU A 40 7.01 -8.43 6.14
CA GLU A 40 8.37 -7.91 6.22
C GLU A 40 8.50 -6.58 5.46
N GLN A 41 9.54 -5.80 5.76
CA GLN A 41 9.75 -4.50 5.13
C GLN A 41 9.87 -4.60 3.59
N GLY A 42 10.50 -5.67 3.08
CA GLY A 42 10.63 -5.91 1.64
C GLY A 42 9.26 -6.11 0.98
N ASP A 43 8.42 -6.98 1.54
CA ASP A 43 7.08 -7.24 1.03
C ASP A 43 6.18 -6.01 1.15
N ALA A 44 6.27 -5.27 2.27
CA ALA A 44 5.55 -4.03 2.45
C ALA A 44 5.88 -3.01 1.34
N MET A 45 7.16 -2.88 0.99
CA MET A 45 7.59 -1.98 -0.08
C MET A 45 7.09 -2.42 -1.46
N GLU A 46 7.06 -3.72 -1.73
CA GLU A 46 6.51 -4.25 -2.98
C GLU A 46 5.01 -3.96 -3.10
N ILE A 47 4.24 -4.17 -2.04
CA ILE A 47 2.82 -3.84 -1.97
C ILE A 47 2.58 -2.35 -2.22
N VAL A 48 3.39 -1.49 -1.60
CA VAL A 48 3.28 -0.04 -1.76
C VAL A 48 3.53 0.37 -3.21
N GLN A 49 4.61 -0.10 -3.81
CA GLN A 49 4.92 0.19 -5.21
C GLN A 49 3.84 -0.33 -6.17
N TYR A 50 3.36 -1.55 -5.95
CA TYR A 50 2.30 -2.15 -6.76
C TYR A 50 1.01 -1.34 -6.67
N SER A 51 0.59 -0.98 -5.45
CA SER A 51 -0.63 -0.21 -5.21
C SER A 51 -0.61 1.15 -5.88
N ILE A 52 0.54 1.84 -5.83
CA ILE A 52 0.73 3.13 -6.51
C ILE A 52 0.67 2.97 -8.03
N CYS A 53 1.32 1.93 -8.56
CA CYS A 53 1.38 1.68 -10.00
C CYS A 53 0.00 1.31 -10.60
N GLU A 54 -0.79 0.51 -9.88
CA GLU A 54 -2.16 0.16 -10.27
C GLU A 54 -3.04 1.41 -10.36
N HIS A 55 -2.99 2.29 -9.34
CA HIS A 55 -3.75 3.54 -9.36
C HIS A 55 -3.32 4.49 -10.47
N GLN A 56 -2.04 4.49 -10.85
CA GLN A 56 -1.56 5.29 -11.97
C GLN A 56 -1.98 4.71 -13.33
N ASN A 57 -2.02 3.39 -13.47
CA ASN A 57 -2.51 2.74 -14.67
C ASN A 57 -4.00 2.97 -14.85
N ASP A 58 -4.81 2.84 -13.80
CA ASP A 58 -6.27 3.04 -13.86
C ASP A 58 -6.64 4.45 -14.36
N VAL A 59 -5.82 5.47 -14.02
CA VAL A 59 -5.99 6.85 -14.51
C VAL A 59 -5.61 6.98 -16.00
N TYR A 60 -4.77 6.11 -16.55
CA TYR A 60 -4.28 6.19 -17.93
C TYR A 60 -5.12 5.42 -18.95
N ILE A 61 -6.07 4.56 -18.51
CA ILE A 61 -6.97 3.78 -19.38
C ILE A 61 -8.38 4.40 -19.53
N GLN A 62 -8.54 5.72 -19.36
CA GLN A 62 -9.81 6.42 -19.63
C GLN A 62 -9.86 7.10 -21.01
#